data_AF-A0AAV2LKH0-F1
#
_entry.id   AF-A0AAV2LKH0-F1
#
_cell.length_a   1.000
_cell.length_b   1.000
_cell.length_c   1.000
_cell.angle_alpha   90.00
_cell.angle_beta   90.00
_cell.angle_gamma   90.00
#
_symmetry.space_group_name_H-M   'P 1'
#
loop_
_entity.id
_entity.type
_entity.pdbx_description
1 polymer ?
#
loop_
_entity_poly.entity_id
_entity_poly.type
_entity_poly.pdbx_seq_one_letter_code
_entity_poly.pdbx_strand_id
1 'polypeptide(L)'
;MTMYEMNFSLLVEDTLKNIVLPEYRQIIVELLMVVSVVLERNPELEFTDKVDLDGLVKEAFDDFQKDCHRIKAAQKQVNMEAFYNTPAVGQRGTSSYLTKAVMFQLLQGDIKPCKDDPCTVS
;
A
#
# COMPACT_ATOMS: atom_id res chain seq x y z
N MET A 1 0.48 9.23 -27.57
CA MET A 1 0.17 9.93 -26.32
C MET A 1 -1.09 10.74 -26.54
N THR A 2 -2.21 10.26 -26.02
CA THR A 2 -3.49 10.98 -26.08
C THR A 2 -3.54 12.06 -25.00
N MET A 3 -4.42 13.07 -25.14
CA MET A 3 -4.53 14.15 -24.15
C MET A 3 -4.83 13.64 -22.72
N TYR A 4 -5.58 12.54 -22.60
CA TYR A 4 -5.91 11.92 -21.32
C TYR A 4 -4.69 11.27 -20.64
N GLU A 5 -3.81 10.64 -21.41
CA GLU A 5 -2.55 10.06 -20.90
C GLU A 5 -1.62 11.17 -20.38
N MET A 6 -1.57 12.33 -21.04
CA MET A 6 -0.73 13.45 -20.62
C MET A 6 -1.18 14.04 -19.28
N ASN A 7 -2.49 14.16 -19.04
CA ASN A 7 -3.03 14.62 -17.76
C ASN A 7 -2.75 13.61 -16.62
N PHE A 8 -2.85 12.31 -16.90
CA PHE A 8 -2.51 11.28 -15.92
C PHE A 8 -1.01 11.29 -15.58
N SER A 9 -0.13 11.36 -16.58
CA SER A 9 1.31 11.45 -16.37
C SER A 9 1.70 12.67 -15.54
N LEU A 10 1.09 13.83 -15.79
CA LEU A 10 1.31 15.04 -14.99
C LEU A 10 0.86 14.87 -13.54
N LEU A 11 -0.26 14.20 -13.28
CA LEU A 11 -0.75 13.95 -11.92
C LEU A 11 0.17 13.00 -11.14
N VAL A 12 0.66 11.94 -11.80
CA VAL A 12 1.64 11.02 -11.21
C VAL A 12 2.95 11.75 -10.91
N GLU A 13 3.44 12.55 -11.85
CA GLU A 13 4.65 13.36 -11.65
C GLU A 13 4.48 14.37 -10.50
N ASP A 14 3.34 15.07 -10.44
CA ASP A 14 3.03 16.02 -9.38
C ASP A 14 2.96 15.36 -8.00
N THR A 15 2.42 14.13 -7.94
CA THR A 15 2.36 13.33 -6.71
C THR A 15 3.76 12.90 -6.25
N LEU A 16 4.58 12.37 -7.18
CA LEU A 16 5.89 11.78 -6.84
C LEU A 16 7.01 12.82 -6.69
N LYS A 17 6.94 13.98 -7.36
CA LYS A 17 8.00 15.00 -7.32
C LYS A 17 8.19 15.60 -5.92
N ASN A 18 7.12 15.63 -5.13
CA ASN A 18 7.14 16.22 -3.79
C ASN A 18 7.87 15.31 -2.77
N ILE A 19 8.15 14.05 -3.13
CA ILE A 19 8.89 13.12 -2.30
C ILE A 19 10.38 13.32 -2.53
N VAL A 20 11.06 13.95 -1.59
CA VAL A 20 12.50 14.30 -1.70
C VAL A 20 13.41 13.08 -1.55
N LEU A 21 13.04 12.12 -0.68
CA LEU A 21 13.85 10.95 -0.38
C LEU A 21 13.61 9.83 -1.42
N PRO A 22 14.63 9.43 -2.22
CA PRO A 22 14.44 8.45 -3.29
C PRO A 22 14.01 7.07 -2.77
N GLU A 23 14.49 6.67 -1.60
CA GLU A 23 14.14 5.40 -0.95
C GLU A 23 12.64 5.39 -0.59
N TYR A 24 12.13 6.49 -0.02
CA TYR A 24 10.71 6.60 0.29
C TYR A 24 9.85 6.65 -0.98
N ARG A 25 10.33 7.35 -2.02
CA ARG A 25 9.65 7.39 -3.33
C ARG A 25 9.52 5.98 -3.91
N GLN A 26 10.56 5.15 -3.79
CA GLN A 26 10.52 3.75 -4.22
C GLN A 26 9.44 2.96 -3.47
N ILE A 27 9.33 3.13 -2.15
CA ILE A 27 8.28 2.47 -1.34
C ILE A 27 6.87 2.93 -1.76
N ILE A 28 6.68 4.22 -2.06
CA ILE A 28 5.40 4.73 -2.54
C ILE A 28 5.03 4.13 -3.90
N VAL A 29 5.99 4.02 -4.83
CA VAL A 29 5.76 3.35 -6.12
C VAL A 29 5.41 1.87 -5.92
N GLU A 30 6.11 1.19 -5.01
CA GLU A 30 5.79 -0.20 -4.66
C GLU A 30 4.39 -0.33 -4.06
N LEU A 31 4.00 0.57 -3.17
CA LEU A 31 2.65 0.61 -2.59
C LEU A 31 1.58 0.80 -3.67
N LEU A 32 1.78 1.72 -4.62
CA LEU A 32 0.85 1.92 -5.74
C LEU A 32 0.72 0.66 -6.61
N MET A 33 1.83 -0.06 -6.85
CA MET A 33 1.79 -1.34 -7.55
C MET A 33 1.00 -2.40 -6.76
N VAL A 34 1.23 -2.49 -5.45
CA VAL A 34 0.47 -3.40 -4.57
C VAL A 34 -1.02 -3.09 -4.61
N VAL A 35 -1.40 -1.81 -4.46
CA VAL A 35 -2.79 -1.36 -4.54
C VAL A 35 -3.41 -1.76 -5.88
N SER A 36 -2.72 -1.50 -6.99
CA SER A 36 -3.19 -1.87 -8.33
C SER A 36 -3.46 -3.36 -8.43
N VAL A 37 -2.52 -4.21 -8.00
CA VAL A 37 -2.66 -5.67 -8.06
C VAL A 37 -3.79 -6.17 -7.15
N VAL A 38 -3.95 -5.57 -5.97
CA VAL A 38 -5.03 -5.93 -5.03
C VAL A 38 -6.40 -5.62 -5.63
N LEU A 39 -6.60 -4.42 -6.18
CA LEU A 39 -7.87 -4.03 -6.78
C LEU A 39 -8.15 -4.80 -8.08
N GLU A 40 -7.14 -5.05 -8.90
CA GLU A 40 -7.28 -5.86 -10.13
C GLU A 40 -7.73 -7.29 -9.82
N ARG A 41 -7.25 -7.87 -8.71
CA ARG A 41 -7.64 -9.23 -8.28
C ARG A 41 -8.95 -9.28 -7.51
N ASN A 42 -9.41 -8.16 -6.96
CA ASN A 42 -10.61 -8.10 -6.11
C ASN A 42 -11.50 -6.95 -6.61
N PRO A 43 -12.22 -7.13 -7.73
CA PRO A 43 -13.02 -6.06 -8.35
C PRO A 43 -14.22 -5.60 -7.50
N GLU A 44 -14.58 -6.37 -6.46
CA GLU A 44 -15.61 -6.02 -5.47
C GLU A 44 -15.13 -5.00 -4.44
N LEU A 45 -13.80 -4.84 -4.30
CA LEU A 45 -13.20 -3.90 -3.38
C LEU A 45 -12.92 -2.57 -4.07
N GLU A 46 -13.23 -1.49 -3.38
CA GLU A 46 -12.90 -0.13 -3.79
C GLU A 46 -12.56 0.71 -2.57
N PHE A 47 -11.75 1.74 -2.76
CA PHE A 47 -11.59 2.76 -1.74
C PHE A 47 -12.78 3.72 -1.81
N THR A 48 -13.55 3.79 -0.72
CA THR A 48 -14.70 4.71 -0.61
C THR A 48 -14.26 6.17 -0.48
N ASP A 49 -13.07 6.40 0.07
CA ASP A 49 -12.52 7.71 0.36
C ASP A 49 -11.07 7.84 -0.12
N LYS A 50 -10.50 9.04 0.05
CA LYS A 50 -9.10 9.32 -0.29
C LYS A 50 -8.17 8.38 0.47
N VAL A 51 -7.18 7.85 -0.25
CA VAL A 51 -6.16 6.96 0.31
C VAL A 51 -4.98 7.80 0.80
N ASP A 52 -4.70 7.72 2.10
CA ASP A 52 -3.48 8.26 2.70
C ASP A 52 -2.32 7.27 2.52
N LEU A 53 -1.49 7.52 1.49
CA LEU A 53 -0.34 6.67 1.17
C LEU A 53 0.72 6.70 2.29
N ASP A 54 0.93 7.85 2.92
CA ASP A 54 1.92 7.98 4.01
C ASP A 54 1.47 7.22 5.25
N GLY A 55 0.16 7.28 5.56
CA GLY A 55 -0.46 6.48 6.60
C GLY A 55 -0.30 4.98 6.37
N LEU A 56 -0.54 4.50 5.14
CA LEU A 56 -0.35 3.10 4.78
C LEU A 56 1.10 2.63 4.91
N VAL A 57 2.07 3.43 4.47
CA VAL A 57 3.50 3.10 4.64
C VAL A 57 3.87 3.04 6.12
N LYS A 58 3.34 3.96 6.93
CA LYS A 58 3.57 3.97 8.37
C LYS A 58 3.01 2.73 9.06
N GLU A 59 1.78 2.32 8.75
CA GLU A 59 1.18 1.09 9.29
C GLU A 59 1.98 -0.16 8.89
N ALA A 60 2.41 -0.23 7.62
CA ALA A 60 3.28 -1.31 7.15
C ALA A 60 4.62 -1.34 7.90
N PHE A 61 5.22 -0.17 8.16
CA PHE A 61 6.46 -0.06 8.92
C PHE A 61 6.28 -0.43 10.40
N ASP A 62 5.19 -0.02 11.04
CA ASP A 62 4.87 -0.38 12.41
C ASP A 62 4.71 -1.90 12.55
N ASP A 63 4.09 -2.56 11.58
CA ASP A 63 4.00 -4.03 11.54
C ASP A 63 5.35 -4.70 11.29
N PHE A 64 6.20 -4.12 10.44
CA PHE A 64 7.58 -4.59 10.26
C PHE A 64 8.38 -4.50 11.57
N GLN A 65 8.27 -3.39 12.31
CA GLN A 65 8.94 -3.24 13.61
C GLN A 65 8.50 -4.30 14.62
N LYS A 66 7.19 -4.55 14.73
CA LYS A 66 6.64 -5.59 15.61
C LYS A 66 7.24 -6.96 15.31
N ASP A 67 7.38 -7.28 14.03
CA ASP A 67 7.98 -8.53 13.57
C ASP A 67 9.49 -8.60 13.85
N CYS A 68 10.22 -7.50 13.64
CA CYS A 68 11.64 -7.42 13.96
C CYS A 68 11.90 -7.62 15.46
N HIS A 69 11.10 -6.99 16.33
CA HIS A 69 11.20 -7.13 17.79
C HIS A 69 10.96 -8.58 18.26
N ARG A 70 10.12 -9.34 17.54
CA ARG A 70 9.84 -10.74 17.87
C ARG A 70 11.02 -11.67 17.55
N ILE A 71 11.88 -11.29 16.59
CA ILE A 71 12.92 -12.18 16.01
C ILE A 71 14.31 -11.79 16.46
N LYS A 72 14.53 -10.49 16.64
CA LYS A 72 15.73 -9.91 17.20
C LYS A 72 15.26 -9.10 18.39
N ALA A 73 15.94 -9.18 19.54
CA ALA A 73 15.80 -8.20 20.62
C ALA A 73 16.39 -6.83 20.20
N ALA A 74 16.11 -6.41 18.96
CA ALA A 74 16.55 -5.17 18.38
C ALA A 74 15.74 -4.03 18.99
N GLN A 75 16.43 -2.96 19.35
CA GLN A 75 15.83 -1.73 19.83
C GLN A 75 14.84 -1.18 18.78
N LYS A 76 13.79 -0.50 19.25
CA LYS A 76 12.84 0.23 18.41
C LYS A 76 13.60 1.15 17.48
N GLN A 77 13.70 0.80 16.20
CA GLN A 77 14.35 1.66 15.23
C GLN A 77 13.42 2.83 14.95
N VAL A 78 13.90 4.05 15.22
CA VAL A 78 13.14 5.28 14.95
C VAL A 78 13.11 5.57 13.44
N ASN A 79 14.10 5.08 12.70
CA ASN A 79 14.26 5.32 11.27
C ASN A 79 13.83 4.11 10.41
N MET A 80 13.29 4.39 9.21
CA MET A 80 12.83 3.40 8.22
C MET A 80 13.95 2.75 7.41
N GLU A 81 15.23 3.06 7.67
CA GLU A 81 16.37 2.52 6.91
C GLU A 81 16.35 0.99 6.77
N ALA A 82 16.09 0.24 7.84
CA ALA A 82 16.02 -1.22 7.74
C ALA A 82 14.85 -1.70 6.88
N PHE A 83 13.75 -0.94 6.85
CA PHE A 83 12.60 -1.22 6.00
C PHE A 83 12.93 -0.98 4.53
N TYR A 84 13.59 0.14 4.20
CA TYR A 84 14.02 0.45 2.83
C TYR A 84 15.01 -0.59 2.26
N ASN A 85 15.85 -1.16 3.12
CA ASN A 85 16.83 -2.19 2.72
C ASN A 85 16.26 -3.61 2.68
N THR A 86 14.98 -3.79 3.00
CA THR A 86 14.33 -5.11 2.96
C THR A 86 13.93 -5.43 1.51
N PRO A 87 14.15 -6.66 1.01
CA PRO A 87 13.72 -7.03 -0.33
C PRO A 87 12.21 -6.86 -0.52
N ALA A 88 11.78 -6.43 -1.71
CA ALA A 88 10.35 -6.27 -2.00
C ALA A 88 9.56 -7.58 -1.86
N VAL A 89 10.11 -8.67 -2.37
CA VAL A 89 9.44 -9.97 -2.45
C VAL A 89 10.02 -10.95 -1.41
N GLY A 90 9.16 -11.75 -0.80
CA GLY A 90 9.54 -12.80 0.16
C GLY A 90 8.63 -12.80 1.39
N GLN A 91 8.77 -13.80 2.27
CA GLN A 91 7.89 -14.00 3.44
C GLN A 91 7.85 -12.80 4.42
N ARG A 92 8.85 -11.92 4.36
CA ARG A 92 8.97 -10.68 5.15
C ARG A 92 9.43 -9.52 4.27
N GLY A 93 9.06 -9.55 2.99
CA GLY A 93 9.38 -8.46 2.08
C GLY A 93 8.52 -7.23 2.35
N THR A 94 8.95 -6.06 1.91
CA THR A 94 8.20 -4.80 2.07
C THR A 94 6.79 -4.94 1.49
N SER A 95 6.64 -5.58 0.33
CA SER A 95 5.34 -5.82 -0.32
C SER A 95 4.36 -6.60 0.57
N SER A 96 4.83 -7.50 1.43
CA SER A 96 3.95 -8.27 2.32
C SER A 96 3.34 -7.36 3.40
N TYR A 97 4.14 -6.46 3.96
CA TYR A 97 3.67 -5.49 4.95
C TYR A 97 2.76 -4.43 4.31
N LEU A 98 3.12 -3.92 3.12
CA LEU A 98 2.30 -2.99 2.35
C LEU A 98 0.96 -3.62 1.96
N THR A 99 0.96 -4.85 1.46
CA THR A 99 -0.27 -5.59 1.11
C THR A 99 -1.18 -5.74 2.33
N LYS A 100 -0.59 -6.07 3.48
CA LYS A 100 -1.35 -6.20 4.73
C LYS A 100 -2.01 -4.89 5.13
N ALA A 101 -1.29 -3.77 5.09
CA ALA A 101 -1.83 -2.45 5.42
C ALA A 101 -2.98 -2.06 4.46
N VAL A 102 -2.77 -2.25 3.16
CA VAL A 102 -3.79 -1.98 2.13
C VAL A 102 -5.05 -2.83 2.34
N MET A 103 -4.88 -4.13 2.56
CA MET A 103 -6.04 -5.01 2.81
C MET A 103 -6.78 -4.65 4.09
N PHE A 104 -6.06 -4.28 5.14
CA PHE A 104 -6.70 -3.85 6.38
C PHE A 104 -7.55 -2.59 6.17
N GLN A 105 -7.08 -1.64 5.35
CA GLN A 105 -7.86 -0.44 5.01
C GLN A 105 -9.08 -0.77 4.13
N LEU A 106 -8.92 -1.60 3.10
CA LEU A 106 -10.02 -1.98 2.21
C LEU A 106 -11.13 -2.75 2.94
N LEU A 107 -10.76 -3.61 3.89
CA LEU A 107 -11.71 -4.40 4.67
C LEU A 107 -12.41 -3.60 5.79
N GLN A 108 -11.95 -2.40 6.12
CA GLN A 108 -12.66 -1.48 7.00
C GLN A 108 -13.75 -0.68 6.29
N GLY A 109 -13.75 -0.66 4.96
CA GLY A 109 -14.78 0.01 4.15
C GLY A 109 -16.04 -0.84 3.96
N ASP A 110 -17.10 -0.21 3.46
CA ASP A 110 -18.32 -0.91 3.05
C ASP A 110 -18.07 -1.65 1.73
N ILE A 111 -18.39 -2.95 1.70
CA ILE A 111 -18.38 -3.75 0.46
C ILE A 111 -19.58 -3.32 -0.37
N LYS A 112 -19.40 -2.96 -1.64
CA LYS A 112 -20.53 -2.78 -2.58
C LYS A 112 -20.98 -4.16 -3.05
N PRO A 113 -22.12 -4.70 -2.58
CA PRO A 113 -22.63 -5.95 -3.12
C PRO A 113 -23.00 -5.74 -4.60
N CYS A 114 -22.55 -6.64 -5.47
CA CYS A 114 -23.04 -6.72 -6.83
C CYS A 114 -24.55 -7.00 -6.78
N LYS A 115 -25.37 -6.21 -7.48
CA LYS A 115 -26.84 -6.33 -7.42
C LYS A 115 -27.39 -7.65 -7.98
N ASP A 116 -26.54 -8.42 -8.65
CA ASP A 116 -26.87 -9.72 -9.24
C ASP A 116 -26.28 -10.91 -8.46
N ASP A 117 -25.75 -10.70 -7.26
CA ASP A 117 -25.15 -11.80 -6.48
C ASP A 117 -26.22 -12.61 -5.72
N PRO A 118 -26.43 -13.91 -6.04
CA PRO A 118 -27.40 -14.76 -5.36
C PRO A 118 -27.01 -15.09 -3.90
N CYS A 119 -25.88 -14.56 -3.43
CA CYS A 119 -25.27 -14.87 -2.13
C CYS A 119 -25.46 -13.77 -1.07
N THR A 120 -26.41 -12.84 -1.24
CA THR A 120 -26.82 -11.96 -0.12
C THR A 120 -27.66 -12.73 0.88
N VAL A 121 -27.11 -13.00 2.06
CA VAL A 121 -27.86 -13.54 3.20
C VAL A 121 -28.62 -12.37 3.84
N SER A 122 -29.95 -12.46 3.80
CA SER A 122 -30.87 -11.52 4.47
C SER A 122 -30.85 -11.70 5.99
#